data_AF-S9S3U7-F1
#
_entry.id   AF-S9S3U7-F1
#
_cell.length_a   1.000
_cell.length_b   1.000
_cell.length_c   1.000
_cell.angle_alpha   90.00
_cell.angle_beta   90.00
_cell.angle_gamma   90.00
#
_symmetry.space_group_name_H-M   'P 1'
#
loop_
_entity.id
_entity.type
_entity.pdbx_description
1 polymer ?
#
loop_
_entity_poly.entity_id
_entity_poly.type
_entity_poly.pdbx_seq_one_letter_code
_entity_poly.pdbx_strand_id
1 'polypeptide(L)'
;MVRIVQILVLAAALALSPAGRPAAQPHPAEPRSLTEGERAMRNLALGIAALAALGLVLQAADEDRKEKREADSRRLPPACLTDWPVRNGSVRLHDPDCLEARFARAGELPLDCAVTIRSRGRFVSGFDPACLREAGWETPARD
;
A
#
# COMPACT_ATOMS: atom_id res chain seq x y z
N MET A 1 -13.95 15.07 -7.29
CA MET A 1 -14.00 16.34 -8.05
C MET A 1 -12.68 17.13 -8.05
N VAL A 2 -11.67 16.76 -7.25
CA VAL A 2 -10.40 17.55 -7.14
C VAL A 2 -9.32 17.15 -8.19
N ARG A 3 -9.49 16.02 -8.89
CA ARG A 3 -8.45 15.48 -9.81
C ARG A 3 -8.49 15.99 -11.26
N ILE A 4 -9.46 16.83 -11.65
CA ILE A 4 -9.59 17.32 -13.04
C ILE A 4 -8.67 18.53 -13.30
N VAL A 5 -8.24 19.24 -12.26
CA VAL A 5 -7.46 20.50 -12.40
C VAL A 5 -5.96 20.25 -12.70
N GLN A 6 -5.43 19.04 -12.46
CA GLN A 6 -3.99 18.80 -12.53
C GLN A 6 -3.47 18.41 -13.93
N ILE A 7 -4.36 18.13 -14.89
CA ILE A 7 -3.97 17.69 -16.24
C ILE A 7 -3.62 18.89 -17.16
N LEU A 8 -3.91 20.14 -16.76
CA LEU A 8 -3.82 21.32 -17.63
C LEU A 8 -2.48 22.09 -17.62
N VAL A 9 -1.43 21.67 -16.91
CA VAL A 9 -0.24 22.55 -16.68
C VAL A 9 1.05 22.14 -17.43
N LEU A 10 1.10 21.07 -18.22
CA LEU A 10 2.33 20.71 -18.95
C LEU A 10 2.14 20.64 -20.48
N ALA A 11 1.77 21.77 -21.07
CA ALA A 11 1.81 21.98 -22.50
C ALA A 11 2.26 23.42 -22.84
N ALA A 12 3.50 23.78 -22.51
CA ALA A 12 4.15 24.98 -23.08
C ALA A 12 5.65 25.05 -22.71
N ALA A 13 6.50 24.40 -23.49
CA ALA A 13 7.89 24.83 -23.73
C ALA A 13 8.27 24.29 -25.12
N LEU A 14 7.61 24.78 -26.18
CA LEU A 14 8.15 25.83 -27.05
C LEU A 14 9.62 25.58 -27.40
N ALA A 15 9.77 24.74 -28.42
CA ALA A 15 10.77 24.85 -29.46
C ALA A 15 11.04 26.32 -29.80
N LEU A 16 12.25 26.80 -29.49
CA LEU A 16 12.88 27.94 -30.15
C LEU A 16 14.40 27.68 -30.11
N SER A 17 14.98 27.30 -31.25
CA SER A 17 16.42 27.50 -31.46
C SER A 17 16.67 27.86 -32.92
N PRO A 18 17.47 28.92 -33.16
CA PRO A 18 17.52 29.64 -34.42
C PRO A 18 18.30 28.88 -35.51
N ALA A 19 17.80 29.02 -36.73
CA ALA A 19 18.51 28.70 -37.94
C ALA A 19 19.79 29.56 -38.08
N GLY A 20 20.85 28.93 -38.58
CA GLY A 20 21.93 29.63 -39.27
C GLY A 20 23.28 29.63 -38.57
N ARG A 21 24.10 28.62 -38.85
CA ARG A 21 25.57 28.76 -38.93
C ARG A 21 26.11 27.97 -40.13
N PRO A 22 27.02 28.56 -40.93
CA PRO A 22 27.48 28.01 -42.20
C PRO A 22 28.38 26.78 -42.02
N ALA A 23 28.38 25.95 -43.06
CA ALA A 23 29.09 24.70 -43.19
C ALA A 23 30.60 24.83 -42.89
N ALA A 24 31.02 24.27 -41.75
CA ALA A 24 32.38 23.82 -41.54
C ALA A 24 32.48 22.37 -42.00
N GLN A 25 33.46 22.09 -42.85
CA GLN A 25 33.64 20.85 -43.60
C GLN A 25 33.72 19.61 -42.69
N PRO A 26 33.21 18.44 -43.14
CA PRO A 26 33.40 17.19 -42.43
C PRO A 26 34.87 16.74 -42.57
N HIS A 27 35.67 16.97 -41.52
CA HIS A 27 36.91 16.21 -41.35
C HIS A 27 36.55 14.73 -41.13
N PRO A 28 37.25 13.78 -41.78
CA PRO A 28 37.11 12.37 -41.43
C PRO A 28 37.60 12.21 -39.99
N ALA A 29 36.67 11.91 -39.08
CA ALA A 29 37.03 11.50 -37.73
C ALA A 29 37.75 10.15 -37.83
N GLU A 30 39.04 10.15 -37.50
CA GLU A 30 39.81 8.93 -37.25
C GLU A 30 39.03 7.99 -36.32
N PRO A 31 39.06 6.67 -36.57
CA PRO A 31 38.53 5.70 -35.63
C PRO A 31 39.36 5.79 -34.35
N ARG A 32 38.81 6.44 -33.33
CA ARG A 32 39.38 6.46 -31.98
C ARG A 32 39.42 5.01 -31.49
N SER A 33 40.60 4.42 -31.54
CA SER A 33 40.88 3.13 -30.92
C SER A 33 40.72 3.29 -29.41
N LEU A 34 39.58 2.81 -28.89
CA LEU A 34 39.32 2.75 -27.46
C LEU A 34 40.41 1.90 -26.80
N THR A 35 41.18 2.57 -25.94
CA THR A 35 42.19 1.95 -25.08
C THR A 35 41.52 0.95 -24.13
N GLU A 36 42.28 -0.06 -23.71
CA GLU A 36 41.76 -1.21 -22.94
C GLU A 36 41.06 -0.78 -21.62
N GLY A 37 41.45 0.38 -21.06
CA GLY A 37 40.83 0.99 -19.88
C GLY A 37 39.41 1.54 -20.10
N GLU A 38 39.05 1.99 -21.31
CA GLU A 38 37.70 2.49 -21.60
C GLU A 38 36.68 1.36 -21.82
N ARG A 39 37.13 0.16 -22.21
CA ARG A 39 36.25 -1.02 -22.36
C ARG A 39 35.74 -1.48 -21.01
N ALA A 40 36.58 -1.41 -19.97
CA ALA A 40 36.18 -1.71 -18.60
C ALA A 40 35.10 -0.74 -18.10
N MET A 41 35.24 0.55 -18.43
CA MET A 41 34.28 1.59 -18.02
C MET A 41 32.95 1.54 -18.79
N ARG A 42 32.97 1.17 -20.08
CA ARG A 42 31.76 1.04 -20.90
C ARG A 42 30.91 -0.18 -20.50
N ASN A 43 31.55 -1.27 -20.08
CA ASN A 43 30.83 -2.43 -19.53
C ASN A 43 30.19 -2.11 -18.17
N LEU A 44 30.83 -1.28 -17.35
CA LEU A 44 30.25 -0.78 -16.10
C LEU A 44 29.07 0.17 -16.36
N ALA A 45 29.17 1.07 -17.36
CA ALA A 45 28.09 1.98 -17.74
C ALA A 45 26.84 1.25 -18.27
N LEU A 46 27.02 0.17 -19.04
CA LEU A 46 25.91 -0.68 -19.49
C LEU A 46 25.24 -1.42 -18.32
N GLY A 47 26.01 -1.82 -17.29
CA GLY A 47 25.46 -2.44 -16.08
C GLY A 47 24.56 -1.51 -15.26
N ILE A 48 24.94 -0.23 -15.12
CA ILE A 48 24.18 0.75 -14.32
C ILE A 48 22.86 1.14 -15.00
N ALA A 49 22.84 1.24 -16.33
CA ALA A 49 21.62 1.57 -17.08
C ALA A 49 20.52 0.51 -16.93
N ALA A 50 20.89 -0.78 -16.87
CA ALA A 50 19.95 -1.88 -16.64
C ALA A 50 19.30 -1.82 -15.25
N LEU A 51 20.05 -1.42 -14.21
CA LEU A 51 19.52 -1.27 -12.85
C LEU A 51 18.55 -0.09 -12.73
N ALA A 52 18.82 1.02 -13.41
CA ALA A 52 17.90 2.17 -13.43
C ALA A 52 16.57 1.84 -14.11
N ALA A 53 16.61 1.10 -15.23
CA ALA A 53 15.40 0.62 -15.90
C ALA A 53 14.62 -0.38 -15.04
N LEU A 54 15.30 -1.29 -14.34
CA LEU A 54 14.66 -2.22 -13.40
C LEU A 54 14.04 -1.48 -12.21
N GLY A 55 14.70 -0.43 -11.69
CA GLY A 55 14.16 0.42 -10.63
C GLY A 55 12.85 1.11 -11.01
N LEU A 56 12.74 1.62 -12.25
CA LEU A 56 11.52 2.22 -12.77
C LEU A 56 10.37 1.20 -12.91
N VAL A 57 10.69 -0.03 -13.35
CA VAL A 57 9.69 -1.12 -13.44
C VAL A 57 9.21 -1.57 -12.06
N LEU A 58 10.10 -1.59 -11.06
CA LEU A 58 9.74 -1.96 -9.68
C LEU A 58 8.92 -0.88 -8.96
N GLN A 59 9.13 0.41 -9.25
CA GLN A 59 8.35 1.50 -8.64
C GLN A 59 6.87 1.51 -9.04
N ALA A 60 6.52 1.00 -10.23
CA ALA A 60 5.14 0.93 -10.68
C ALA A 60 4.28 -0.12 -9.95
N ALA A 61 4.87 -0.97 -9.11
CA ALA A 61 4.17 -2.05 -8.38
C ALA A 61 3.85 -1.71 -6.91
N ASP A 62 4.17 -0.50 -6.45
CA ASP A 62 4.03 -0.13 -5.03
C ASP A 62 2.69 0.58 -4.70
N GLU A 63 2.09 1.30 -5.66
CA GLU A 63 0.85 2.06 -5.44
C GLU A 63 -0.34 1.13 -5.09
N ASP A 64 -0.46 -0.05 -5.71
CA ASP A 64 -1.49 -1.06 -5.40
C ASP A 64 -1.39 -1.63 -3.97
N ARG A 65 -0.17 -1.70 -3.41
CA ARG A 65 0.02 -2.26 -2.05
C ARG A 65 -0.43 -1.31 -0.96
N LYS A 66 -0.41 0.00 -1.24
CA LYS A 66 -0.73 1.02 -0.25
C LYS A 66 -2.22 1.10 0.03
N GLU A 67 -3.04 1.05 -1.02
CA GLU A 67 -4.51 1.03 -0.89
C GLU A 67 -5.00 -0.26 -0.22
N LYS A 68 -4.36 -1.41 -0.53
CA LYS A 68 -4.70 -2.70 0.11
C LYS A 68 -4.31 -2.78 1.59
N ARG A 69 -3.22 -2.12 2.00
CA ARG A 69 -2.83 -1.98 3.43
C ARG A 69 -3.81 -1.13 4.22
N GLU A 70 -4.48 -0.18 3.57
CA GLU A 70 -5.41 0.73 4.22
C GLU A 70 -6.80 0.11 4.38
N ALA A 71 -7.27 -0.67 3.39
CA ALA A 71 -8.48 -1.49 3.51
C ALA A 71 -8.37 -2.58 4.61
N ASP A 72 -7.16 -3.11 4.84
CA ASP A 72 -6.89 -4.08 5.92
C ASP A 72 -6.96 -3.46 7.33
N SER A 73 -6.94 -2.13 7.44
CA SER A 73 -6.83 -1.45 8.73
C SER A 73 -8.06 -1.55 9.64
N ARG A 74 -9.26 -1.81 9.10
CA ARG A 74 -10.50 -1.97 9.89
C ARG A 74 -11.01 -3.41 9.94
N ARG A 75 -10.19 -4.36 9.47
CA ARG A 75 -10.53 -5.78 9.48
C ARG A 75 -10.15 -6.40 10.82
N LEU A 76 -11.16 -6.88 11.53
CA LEU A 76 -10.95 -7.56 12.80
C LEU A 76 -10.35 -8.95 12.56
N PRO A 77 -9.35 -9.36 13.36
CA PRO A 77 -8.77 -10.69 13.26
C PRO A 77 -9.83 -11.78 13.53
N PRO A 78 -10.00 -12.77 12.64
CA PRO A 78 -10.94 -13.86 12.86
C PRO A 78 -10.61 -14.70 14.09
N ALA A 79 -9.33 -14.80 14.44
CA ALA A 79 -8.86 -15.52 15.62
C ALA A 79 -9.37 -14.94 16.95
N CYS A 80 -9.84 -13.69 16.98
CA CYS A 80 -10.39 -13.06 18.18
C CYS A 80 -11.92 -13.21 18.29
N LEU A 81 -12.57 -13.80 17.28
CA LEU A 81 -13.99 -14.03 17.29
C LEU A 81 -14.29 -15.34 18.05
N THR A 82 -14.90 -15.21 19.23
CA THR A 82 -15.06 -16.31 20.18
C THR A 82 -16.52 -16.62 20.45
N ASP A 83 -16.86 -17.92 20.46
CA ASP A 83 -18.19 -18.40 20.87
C ASP A 83 -18.28 -18.55 22.39
N TRP A 84 -19.13 -17.73 23.00
CA TRP A 84 -19.40 -17.73 24.42
C TRP A 84 -20.69 -18.48 24.74
N PRO A 85 -20.65 -19.52 25.58
CA PRO A 85 -21.87 -20.23 25.96
C PRO A 85 -22.72 -19.37 26.90
N VAL A 86 -24.00 -19.23 26.59
CA VAL A 86 -25.01 -18.53 27.38
C VAL A 86 -26.13 -19.52 27.75
N ARG A 87 -27.14 -19.10 28.53
CA ARG A 87 -28.21 -20.00 29.00
C ARG A 87 -28.91 -20.77 27.87
N ASN A 88 -29.15 -20.12 26.73
CA ASN A 88 -29.93 -20.67 25.63
C ASN A 88 -29.12 -20.77 24.33
N GLY A 89 -27.87 -21.23 24.41
CA GLY A 89 -27.02 -21.44 23.24
C GLY A 89 -25.66 -20.76 23.37
N SER A 90 -25.16 -20.21 22.27
CA SER A 90 -23.93 -19.43 22.24
C SER A 90 -24.16 -18.09 21.57
N VAL A 91 -23.37 -17.10 21.99
CA VAL A 91 -23.24 -15.83 21.30
C VAL A 91 -21.79 -15.65 20.92
N ARG A 92 -21.56 -15.08 19.75
CA ARG A 92 -20.22 -14.88 19.22
C ARG A 92 -19.83 -13.42 19.39
N LEU A 93 -18.72 -13.18 20.10
CA LEU A 93 -18.21 -11.84 20.39
C LEU A 93 -16.74 -11.76 20.04
N HIS A 94 -16.28 -10.58 19.65
CA HIS A 94 -14.85 -10.32 19.59
C HIS A 94 -14.31 -10.13 21.02
N ASP A 95 -13.32 -10.95 21.37
CA ASP A 95 -12.66 -10.94 22.67
C ASP A 95 -11.76 -9.70 22.79
N PRO A 96 -11.95 -8.86 23.84
CA PRO A 96 -11.22 -7.61 23.99
C PRO A 96 -9.73 -7.84 24.27
N ASP A 97 -9.39 -8.85 25.09
CA ASP A 97 -8.01 -9.14 25.45
C ASP A 97 -7.22 -9.63 24.21
N CYS A 98 -7.86 -10.45 23.37
CA CYS A 98 -7.29 -10.87 22.09
C CYS A 98 -7.10 -9.69 21.13
N LEU A 99 -8.09 -8.79 21.05
CA LEU A 99 -8.01 -7.61 20.20
C LEU A 99 -6.89 -6.69 20.63
N GLU A 100 -6.76 -6.37 21.92
CA GLU A 100 -5.66 -5.56 22.44
C GLU A 100 -4.29 -6.16 22.12
N ALA A 101 -4.17 -7.49 22.19
CA ALA A 101 -2.91 -8.17 21.91
C ALA A 101 -2.55 -8.27 20.42
N ARG A 102 -3.54 -8.30 19.51
CA ARG A 102 -3.33 -8.69 18.10
C ARG A 102 -3.83 -7.67 17.08
N PHE A 103 -4.57 -6.66 17.51
CA PHE A 103 -5.18 -5.67 16.64
C PHE A 103 -4.79 -4.27 17.07
N ALA A 104 -3.93 -3.63 16.27
CA ALA A 104 -3.33 -2.34 16.61
C ALA A 104 -4.37 -1.23 16.89
N ARG A 105 -5.58 -1.36 16.35
CA ARG A 105 -6.67 -0.37 16.47
C ARG A 105 -7.76 -0.80 17.43
N ALA A 106 -7.48 -1.75 18.34
CA ALA A 106 -8.45 -2.18 19.35
C ALA A 106 -9.01 -1.01 20.17
N GLY A 107 -8.18 0.00 20.48
CA GLY A 107 -8.59 1.20 21.21
C GLY A 107 -9.50 2.17 20.43
N GLU A 108 -9.70 1.94 19.13
CA GLU A 108 -10.61 2.74 18.30
C GLU A 108 -11.99 2.10 18.16
N LEU A 109 -12.20 0.91 18.76
CA LEU A 109 -13.47 0.21 18.67
C LEU A 109 -14.57 0.98 19.40
N PRO A 110 -15.76 1.14 18.77
CA PRO A 110 -16.87 1.85 19.37
C PRO A 110 -17.35 1.17 20.66
N LEU A 111 -17.35 1.92 21.77
CA LEU A 111 -17.73 1.38 23.09
C LEU A 111 -19.23 1.07 23.18
N ASP A 112 -20.06 1.67 22.35
CA ASP A 112 -21.48 1.34 22.18
C ASP A 112 -21.70 -0.07 21.62
N CYS A 113 -20.72 -0.62 20.89
CA CYS A 113 -20.74 -2.01 20.46
C CYS A 113 -20.21 -3.00 21.51
N ALA A 114 -19.72 -2.51 22.67
CA ALA A 114 -19.29 -3.37 23.76
C ALA A 114 -20.51 -3.89 24.54
N VAL A 115 -20.59 -5.21 24.69
CA VAL A 115 -21.67 -5.88 25.41
C VAL A 115 -21.11 -6.74 26.52
N THR A 116 -21.87 -6.86 27.61
CA THR A 116 -21.56 -7.75 28.72
C THR A 116 -22.61 -8.85 28.79
N ILE A 117 -22.16 -10.10 28.76
CA ILE A 117 -23.02 -11.28 28.81
C ILE A 117 -22.70 -12.13 30.04
N ARG A 118 -23.65 -12.96 30.45
CA ARG A 118 -23.42 -13.98 31.47
C ARG A 118 -23.08 -15.32 30.80
N SER A 119 -21.84 -15.77 30.95
CA SER A 119 -21.34 -17.04 30.44
C SER A 119 -20.81 -17.90 31.57
N ARG A 120 -21.23 -19.17 31.66
CA ARG A 120 -20.78 -20.13 32.70
C ARG A 120 -20.77 -19.57 34.14
N GLY A 121 -21.77 -18.75 34.47
CA GLY A 121 -21.90 -18.16 35.81
C GLY A 121 -21.07 -16.89 36.08
N ARG A 122 -20.22 -16.46 35.13
CA ARG A 122 -19.44 -15.22 35.18
C ARG A 122 -19.94 -14.19 34.17
N PHE A 123 -19.70 -12.92 34.45
CA PHE A 123 -19.89 -11.86 33.47
C PHE A 123 -18.62 -11.73 32.64
N VAL A 124 -18.78 -11.66 31.31
CA VAL A 124 -17.70 -11.45 30.35
C VAL A 124 -18.13 -10.34 29.40
N SER A 125 -17.16 -9.54 28.96
CA SER A 125 -17.38 -8.45 28.01
C SER A 125 -16.75 -8.77 26.67
N GLY A 126 -17.30 -8.22 25.61
CA GLY A 126 -16.75 -8.31 24.26
C GLY A 126 -17.52 -7.41 23.30
N PHE A 127 -17.10 -7.39 22.04
CA PHE A 127 -17.74 -6.54 21.02
C PHE A 127 -18.66 -7.37 20.12
N ASP A 128 -19.87 -6.85 19.88
CA ASP A 128 -20.84 -7.48 18.99
C ASP A 128 -20.43 -7.32 17.52
N PRO A 129 -20.24 -8.43 16.76
CA PRO A 129 -19.82 -8.36 15.37
C PRO A 129 -20.88 -7.75 14.43
N ALA A 130 -22.16 -7.77 14.77
CA ALA A 130 -23.19 -7.09 14.00
C ALA A 130 -23.10 -5.57 14.17
N CYS A 131 -23.04 -5.08 15.42
CA CYS A 131 -22.86 -3.66 15.71
C CYS A 131 -21.58 -3.10 15.07
N LEU A 132 -20.47 -3.84 15.17
CA LEU A 132 -19.20 -3.44 14.56
C LEU A 132 -19.31 -3.29 13.03
N ARG A 133 -20.02 -4.19 12.34
CA ARG A 133 -20.28 -4.04 10.89
C ARG A 133 -21.10 -2.81 10.56
N GLU A 134 -22.12 -2.51 11.36
CA GLU A 134 -22.93 -1.30 11.20
C GLU A 134 -22.10 -0.03 11.41
N ALA A 135 -21.12 -0.08 12.33
CA ALA A 135 -20.15 0.99 12.56
C ALA A 135 -19.03 1.06 11.51
N GLY A 136 -19.06 0.23 10.46
CA GLY A 136 -18.10 0.25 9.36
C GLY A 136 -16.80 -0.54 9.60
N TRP A 137 -16.80 -1.46 10.55
CA TRP A 137 -15.71 -2.41 10.76
C TRP A 137 -15.94 -3.71 9.99
N GLU A 138 -14.88 -4.31 9.47
CA GLU A 138 -15.00 -5.60 8.79
C GLU A 138 -14.83 -6.73 9.80
N THR A 139 -15.89 -7.51 9.99
CA THR A 139 -15.84 -8.73 10.82
C THR A 139 -15.77 -9.96 9.92
N PRO A 140 -15.22 -11.08 10.41
CA PRO A 140 -15.28 -12.36 9.71
C PRO A 140 -16.73 -12.75 9.41
N ALA A 141 -16.94 -13.47 8.31
CA ALA A 141 -18.25 -14.03 7.99
C ALA A 141 -18.64 -15.13 9.01
N ARG A 142 -19.94 -15.39 9.10
CA ARG A 142 -20.48 -16.53 9.84
C ARG A 142 -20.45 -17.75 8.92
N ASP A 143 -19.48 -18.62 9.12
CA ASP A 143 -19.43 -19.95 8.49
C ASP A 143 -20.55 -20.86 9.02
#